data_AF-A0A517YEV7-F1
#
_entry.id   AF-A0A517YEV7-F1
#
_cell.length_a   1.000
_cell.length_b   1.000
_cell.length_c   1.000
_cell.angle_alpha   90.00
_cell.angle_beta   90.00
_cell.angle_gamma   90.00
#
_symmetry.space_group_name_H-M   'P 1'
#
loop_
_entity.id
_entity.type
_entity.pdbx_description
1 polymer ?
#
loop_
_entity_poly.entity_id
_entity_poly.type
_entity_poly.pdbx_seq_one_letter_code
_entity_poly.pdbx_strand_id
1 'polypeptide(L)'
;MALQFGTKLMGKVDEVPRIGHVSTQFFHVNYVPLIPTGSYFILEEHGDEFRGVQLPMSFKSILVAWLRAGLFVGFVAGVIGCIISLAEKRTDGAVGLGVLAAAAMAGFWGTYYIPLVSRASYQRAMEIAERIGLSDETVLMLEVAYGRKTAEEADLELEKIEERRAAATITEVE
;
A
#
# COMPACT_ATOMS: atom_id res chain seq x y z
N MET A 1 18.95 26.01 -1.66
CA MET A 1 17.96 24.92 -1.72
C MET A 1 18.65 23.72 -2.33
N ALA A 2 18.94 22.67 -1.56
CA ALA A 2 19.60 21.48 -2.08
C ALA A 2 18.54 20.56 -2.70
N LEU A 3 18.79 20.07 -3.91
CA LEU A 3 17.97 19.02 -4.52
C LEU A 3 18.22 17.71 -3.77
N GLN A 4 17.17 17.12 -3.20
CA GLN A 4 17.26 15.83 -2.51
C GLN A 4 16.90 14.71 -3.47
N PHE A 5 17.86 13.84 -3.75
CA PHE A 5 17.73 12.65 -4.57
C PHE A 5 17.76 11.41 -3.69
N GLY A 6 16.96 10.41 -4.02
CA GLY A 6 16.93 9.16 -3.28
C GLY A 6 15.93 8.17 -3.85
N THR A 7 15.81 7.04 -3.18
CA THR A 7 14.78 6.04 -3.44
C THR A 7 13.88 5.91 -2.23
N LYS A 8 12.56 5.88 -2.46
CA LYS A 8 11.59 5.71 -1.37
C LYS A 8 10.43 4.84 -1.83
N LEU A 9 9.87 4.07 -0.90
CA LEU A 9 8.65 3.32 -1.10
C LEU A 9 7.45 4.29 -1.17
N MET A 10 6.69 4.22 -2.26
CA MET A 10 5.52 5.04 -2.50
C MET A 10 4.40 4.21 -3.13
N GLY A 11 3.17 4.73 -3.04
CA GLY A 11 2.02 4.07 -3.64
C GLY A 11 1.59 2.81 -2.89
N LYS A 12 1.52 2.88 -1.55
CA LYS A 12 0.94 1.82 -0.71
C LYS A 12 -0.45 1.43 -1.23
N VAL A 13 -0.58 0.17 -1.64
CA VAL A 13 -1.80 -0.49 -2.14
C VAL A 13 -1.84 -1.94 -1.66
N ASP A 14 -2.94 -2.62 -1.93
CA ASP A 14 -3.08 -4.07 -1.71
C ASP A 14 -2.65 -4.49 -0.30
N GLU A 15 -3.12 -3.75 0.70
CA GLU A 15 -2.93 -4.09 2.11
C GLU A 15 -3.62 -5.41 2.40
N VAL A 16 -2.81 -6.34 2.92
CA VAL A 16 -3.21 -7.65 3.37
C VAL A 16 -3.36 -7.55 4.90
N PRO A 17 -4.58 -7.76 5.44
CA PRO A 17 -4.85 -7.52 6.85
C PRO A 17 -3.86 -8.24 7.77
N ARG A 18 -3.23 -7.48 8.69
CA ARG A 18 -2.29 -7.97 9.71
C ARG A 18 -0.98 -8.58 9.20
N ILE A 19 -0.71 -8.52 7.89
CA ILE A 19 0.53 -9.07 7.30
C ILE A 19 1.41 -7.98 6.72
N GLY A 20 0.85 -7.12 5.86
CA GLY A 20 1.67 -6.17 5.11
C GLY A 20 0.94 -5.49 3.98
N HIS A 21 1.69 -4.83 3.11
CA HIS A 21 1.13 -4.12 1.95
C HIS A 21 2.09 -4.08 0.79
N VAL A 22 1.59 -3.84 -0.41
CA VAL A 22 2.42 -3.66 -1.61
C VAL A 22 2.77 -2.18 -1.75
N SER A 23 4.05 -1.91 -1.98
CA SER A 23 4.55 -0.57 -2.25
C SER A 23 5.61 -0.62 -3.36
N THR A 24 5.71 0.44 -4.15
CA THR A 24 6.69 0.52 -5.23
C THR A 24 7.79 1.48 -4.82
N GLN A 25 9.02 1.04 -4.93
CA GLN A 25 10.18 1.90 -4.77
C GLN A 25 10.31 2.80 -6.00
N PHE A 26 10.47 4.09 -5.76
CA PHE A 26 10.68 5.08 -6.80
C PHE A 26 11.99 5.82 -6.55
N PHE A 27 12.72 6.08 -7.63
CA PHE A 27 13.65 7.19 -7.67
C PHE A 27 12.84 8.50 -7.63
N HIS A 28 13.18 9.37 -6.69
CA HIS A 28 12.48 10.63 -6.48
C HIS A 28 13.42 11.84 -6.45
N VAL A 29 12.86 12.99 -6.81
CA VAL A 29 13.49 14.31 -6.62
C VAL A 29 12.56 15.13 -5.75
N ASN A 30 13.04 15.58 -4.59
CA ASN A 30 12.22 16.32 -3.61
C ASN A 30 10.89 15.60 -3.30
N TYR A 31 10.93 14.28 -3.09
CA TYR A 31 9.77 13.42 -2.82
C TYR A 31 8.75 13.27 -3.96
N VAL A 32 9.04 13.79 -5.16
CA VAL A 32 8.22 13.53 -6.36
C VAL A 32 8.69 12.23 -7.02
N PRO A 33 7.84 11.18 -7.11
CA PRO A 33 8.20 9.91 -7.73
C PRO A 33 8.38 10.08 -9.25
N LEU A 34 9.57 9.79 -9.76
CA LEU A 34 9.88 9.91 -11.19
C LEU A 34 9.88 8.56 -11.89
N ILE A 35 10.76 7.65 -11.45
CA ILE A 35 10.99 6.36 -12.13
C ILE A 35 10.80 5.23 -11.11
N PRO A 36 9.88 4.28 -11.35
CA PRO A 36 9.75 3.13 -10.48
C PRO A 36 10.93 2.18 -10.69
N THR A 37 11.50 1.70 -9.60
CA THR A 37 12.68 0.80 -9.61
C THR A 37 12.32 -0.64 -9.26
N GLY A 38 11.25 -0.87 -8.50
CA GLY A 38 10.76 -2.21 -8.17
C GLY A 38 9.56 -2.16 -7.23
N SER A 39 8.74 -3.22 -7.23
CA SER A 39 7.64 -3.36 -6.28
C SER A 39 7.98 -4.39 -5.21
N TYR A 40 7.55 -4.13 -3.98
CA TYR A 40 7.86 -4.96 -2.82
C TYR A 40 6.60 -5.16 -1.98
N PHE A 41 6.46 -6.35 -1.41
CA PHE A 41 5.52 -6.61 -0.33
C PHE A 41 6.22 -6.32 1.00
N ILE A 42 5.80 -5.26 1.68
CA ILE A 42 6.41 -4.75 2.90
C ILE A 42 5.76 -5.43 4.11
N LEU A 43 6.59 -6.13 4.88
CA LEU A 43 6.22 -6.80 6.13
C LEU A 43 6.47 -5.87 7.32
N GLU A 44 7.63 -5.22 7.33
CA GLU A 44 8.07 -4.31 8.39
C GLU A 44 8.78 -3.10 7.77
N GLU A 45 8.57 -1.92 8.36
CA GLU A 45 9.19 -0.67 7.92
C GLU A 45 9.75 0.07 9.15
N HIS A 46 11.05 0.38 9.12
CA HIS A 46 11.78 1.08 10.18
C HIS A 46 12.55 2.26 9.58
N GLY A 47 11.89 3.41 9.51
CA GLY A 47 12.48 4.63 8.95
C GLY A 47 12.71 4.49 7.44
N ASP A 48 13.96 4.45 7.02
CA ASP A 48 14.35 4.27 5.61
C ASP A 48 14.69 2.82 5.26
N GLU A 49 14.78 1.93 6.25
CA GLU A 49 14.96 0.50 6.06
C GLU A 49 13.61 -0.21 6.06
N PHE A 50 13.47 -1.23 5.21
CA PHE A 50 12.28 -2.05 5.17
C PHE A 50 12.64 -3.51 4.96
N ARG A 51 11.81 -4.39 5.51
CA ARG A 51 11.86 -5.83 5.24
C ARG A 51 10.68 -6.17 4.34
N GLY A 52 10.99 -6.67 3.15
CA GLY A 52 9.96 -7.05 2.19
C GLY A 52 10.44 -8.03 1.15
N VAL A 53 9.47 -8.65 0.48
CA VAL A 53 9.73 -9.59 -0.62
C VAL A 53 9.52 -8.86 -1.94
N GLN A 54 10.47 -9.01 -2.87
CA GLN A 54 10.35 -8.40 -4.18
C GLN A 54 9.21 -9.05 -4.97
N LEU A 55 8.34 -8.22 -5.54
CA LEU A 55 7.23 -8.62 -6.39
C LEU A 55 7.45 -8.16 -7.83
N PRO A 56 6.77 -8.79 -8.80
CA PRO A 56 6.62 -8.21 -10.13
C PRO A 56 6.04 -6.79 -10.02
N MET A 57 6.43 -5.93 -10.97
CA MET A 57 6.00 -4.53 -11.01
C MET A 57 4.48 -4.38 -10.89
N SER A 58 4.03 -3.64 -9.88
CA SER A 58 2.61 -3.38 -9.60
C SER A 58 2.18 -2.06 -10.23
N PHE A 59 1.58 -2.13 -11.42
CA PHE A 59 1.01 -0.95 -12.09
C PHE A 59 0.02 -0.19 -11.22
N LYS A 60 -0.78 -0.90 -10.41
CA LYS A 60 -1.72 -0.29 -9.46
C LYS A 60 -0.98 0.62 -8.46
N SER A 61 0.10 0.12 -7.86
CA SER A 61 0.92 0.89 -6.91
C SER A 61 1.54 2.12 -7.57
N ILE A 62 2.03 1.96 -8.81
CA ILE A 62 2.64 3.05 -9.58
C ILE A 62 1.64 4.18 -9.85
N LEU A 63 0.45 3.83 -10.35
CA LEU A 63 -0.60 4.80 -10.64
C LEU A 63 -1.05 5.54 -9.38
N VAL A 64 -1.15 4.84 -8.25
CA VAL A 64 -1.52 5.45 -6.97
C VAL A 64 -0.43 6.39 -6.46
N ALA A 65 0.85 6.05 -6.63
CA ALA A 65 1.96 6.95 -6.29
C ALA A 65 1.90 8.24 -7.11
N TRP A 66 1.73 8.15 -8.44
CA TRP A 66 1.62 9.33 -9.30
C TRP A 66 0.35 10.13 -9.06
N LEU A 67 -0.79 9.48 -8.80
CA LEU A 67 -2.02 10.17 -8.44
C LEU A 67 -1.84 10.98 -7.16
N ARG A 68 -1.27 10.38 -6.11
CA ARG A 68 -0.97 11.07 -4.84
C ARG A 68 0.00 12.22 -5.05
N ALA A 69 1.05 12.03 -5.84
CA ALA A 69 2.00 13.10 -6.18
C ALA A 69 1.31 14.25 -6.92
N GLY A 70 0.49 13.94 -7.93
CA GLY A 70 -0.28 14.94 -8.68
C GLY A 70 -1.27 15.71 -7.80
N LEU A 71 -1.98 15.03 -6.91
CA LEU A 71 -2.89 15.66 -5.94
C LEU A 71 -2.12 16.59 -4.98
N PHE A 72 -0.94 16.19 -4.51
CA PHE A 72 -0.11 17.03 -3.65
C PHE A 72 0.42 18.26 -4.39
N VAL A 73 0.94 18.10 -5.61
CA VAL A 73 1.40 19.22 -6.45
C VAL A 73 0.24 20.17 -6.78
N GLY A 74 -0.93 19.63 -7.13
CA GLY A 74 -2.14 20.40 -7.39
C GLY A 74 -2.61 21.19 -6.17
N PHE A 75 -2.53 20.59 -4.98
CA PHE A 75 -2.80 21.28 -3.72
C PHE A 75 -1.85 22.47 -3.52
N VAL A 76 -0.53 22.26 -3.61
CA VAL A 76 0.47 23.32 -3.42
C VAL A 76 0.28 24.45 -4.45
N ALA A 77 0.11 24.11 -5.73
CA ALA A 77 -0.12 25.07 -6.79
C ALA A 77 -1.43 25.85 -6.58
N GLY A 78 -2.50 25.17 -6.17
CA GLY A 78 -3.79 25.78 -5.84
C GLY A 78 -3.69 26.75 -4.66
N VAL A 79 -2.96 26.40 -3.61
CA VAL A 79 -2.72 27.29 -2.46
C VAL A 79 -1.92 28.53 -2.87
N ILE A 80 -0.82 28.35 -3.61
CA ILE A 80 -0.01 29.48 -4.09
C ILE A 80 -0.85 30.40 -4.99
N GLY A 81 -1.58 29.83 -5.95
CA GLY A 81 -2.46 30.58 -6.83
C GLY A 81 -3.59 31.31 -6.11
N CYS A 82 -4.16 30.69 -5.06
CA CYS A 82 -5.15 31.31 -4.20
C CYS A 82 -4.57 32.54 -3.47
N ILE A 83 -3.37 32.41 -2.87
CA ILE A 83 -2.68 33.52 -2.21
C ILE A 83 -2.40 34.67 -3.18
N ILE A 84 -1.90 34.37 -4.38
CA ILE A 84 -1.63 35.38 -5.42
C ILE A 84 -2.94 36.09 -5.82
N SER A 85 -4.01 35.33 -6.04
CA SER A 85 -5.32 35.89 -6.43
C SER A 85 -5.91 36.80 -5.34
N LEU A 86 -5.76 36.42 -4.07
CA LEU A 86 -6.15 37.26 -2.93
C LEU A 86 -5.32 38.55 -2.85
N ALA A 87 -4.01 38.47 -3.10
CA ALA A 87 -3.14 39.64 -3.14
C ALA A 87 -3.50 40.60 -4.29
N GLU A 88 -3.96 40.08 -5.43
CA GLU A 88 -4.47 40.85 -6.56
C GLU A 88 -5.92 41.35 -6.38
N LYS A 89 -6.56 41.05 -5.24
CA LYS A 89 -7.98 41.35 -4.94
C LYS A 89 -8.97 40.72 -5.94
N ARG A 90 -8.58 39.63 -6.60
CA ARG A 90 -9.45 38.84 -7.50
C ARG A 90 -10.15 37.73 -6.71
N THR A 91 -11.22 38.10 -6.02
CA THR A 91 -11.96 37.19 -5.12
C THR A 91 -12.49 35.95 -5.83
N ASP A 92 -12.98 36.09 -7.05
CA ASP A 92 -13.59 34.95 -7.78
C ASP A 92 -12.54 33.88 -8.14
N GLY A 93 -11.34 34.31 -8.56
CA GLY A 93 -10.22 33.42 -8.84
C GLY A 93 -9.66 32.75 -7.58
N ALA A 94 -9.59 33.51 -6.47
CA ALA A 94 -9.15 32.98 -5.18
C ALA A 94 -10.07 31.87 -4.66
N VAL A 95 -11.40 32.06 -4.75
CA VAL A 95 -12.37 31.05 -4.31
C VAL A 95 -12.23 29.78 -5.14
N GLY A 96 -12.15 29.90 -6.48
CA GLY A 96 -12.00 28.73 -7.36
C GLY A 96 -10.73 27.93 -7.06
N LEU A 97 -9.59 28.61 -6.90
CA LEU A 97 -8.31 27.97 -6.58
C LEU A 97 -8.29 27.38 -5.15
N GLY A 98 -8.93 28.06 -4.19
CA GLY A 98 -9.10 27.55 -2.84
C GLY A 98 -9.94 26.27 -2.79
N VAL A 99 -11.05 26.21 -3.53
CA VAL A 99 -11.88 25.00 -3.66
C VAL A 99 -11.10 23.87 -4.32
N LEU A 100 -10.35 24.16 -5.40
CA LEU A 100 -9.51 23.17 -6.07
C LEU A 100 -8.44 22.60 -5.13
N ALA A 101 -7.76 23.45 -4.36
CA ALA A 101 -6.76 23.02 -3.38
C ALA A 101 -7.40 22.12 -2.30
N ALA A 102 -8.54 22.53 -1.75
CA ALA A 102 -9.27 21.74 -0.75
C ALA A 102 -9.70 20.37 -1.32
N ALA A 103 -10.20 20.34 -2.56
CA ALA A 103 -10.57 19.11 -3.25
C ALA A 103 -9.35 18.20 -3.50
N ALA A 104 -8.20 18.76 -3.88
CA ALA A 104 -6.96 18.01 -4.08
C ALA A 104 -6.46 17.39 -2.77
N MET A 105 -6.51 18.13 -1.66
CA MET A 105 -6.16 17.62 -0.32
C MET A 105 -7.13 16.51 0.13
N ALA A 106 -8.43 16.74 -0.03
CA ALA A 106 -9.46 15.74 0.29
C ALA A 106 -9.29 14.48 -0.56
N GLY A 107 -9.00 14.61 -1.86
CA GLY A 107 -8.68 13.51 -2.75
C GLY A 107 -7.42 12.76 -2.30
N PHE A 108 -6.35 13.49 -1.97
CA PHE A 108 -5.10 12.90 -1.48
C PHE A 108 -5.36 12.05 -0.24
N TRP A 109 -6.06 12.61 0.75
CA TRP A 109 -6.45 11.90 1.96
C TRP A 109 -7.33 10.69 1.62
N GLY A 110 -8.34 10.88 0.77
CA GLY A 110 -9.26 9.83 0.34
C GLY A 110 -8.56 8.62 -0.27
N THR A 111 -7.45 8.81 -0.99
CA THR A 111 -6.67 7.68 -1.54
C THR A 111 -6.09 6.72 -0.50
N TYR A 112 -6.04 7.10 0.79
CA TYR A 112 -5.61 6.21 1.87
C TYR A 112 -6.78 5.39 2.46
N TYR A 113 -8.01 5.92 2.40
CA TYR A 113 -9.18 5.32 3.06
C TYR A 113 -10.09 4.55 2.11
N ILE A 114 -9.99 4.77 0.80
CA ILE A 114 -10.82 4.05 -0.17
C ILE A 114 -10.36 2.58 -0.24
N PRO A 115 -11.21 1.62 0.18
CA PRO A 115 -10.83 0.21 0.26
C PRO A 115 -10.47 -0.40 -1.10
N LEU A 116 -11.02 0.13 -2.20
CA LEU A 116 -10.71 -0.29 -3.57
C LEU A 116 -9.22 -0.11 -3.92
N VAL A 117 -8.61 0.95 -3.38
CA VAL A 117 -7.20 1.28 -3.62
C VAL A 117 -6.34 0.60 -2.57
N SER A 118 -6.76 0.70 -1.31
CA SER A 118 -5.93 0.34 -0.16
C SER A 118 -5.90 -1.15 0.14
N ARG A 119 -6.99 -1.92 -0.07
CA ARG A 119 -7.06 -3.33 0.34
C ARG A 119 -6.82 -4.29 -0.83
N ALA A 120 -6.12 -5.39 -0.56
CA ALA A 120 -5.98 -6.49 -1.50
C ALA A 120 -7.32 -7.23 -1.64
N SER A 121 -7.64 -7.70 -2.84
CA SER A 121 -8.69 -8.72 -3.00
C SER A 121 -8.21 -10.04 -2.42
N TYR A 122 -9.13 -10.94 -2.05
CA TYR A 122 -8.78 -12.26 -1.52
C TYR A 122 -7.85 -13.04 -2.48
N GLN A 123 -8.16 -13.07 -3.77
CA GLN A 123 -7.32 -13.73 -4.79
C GLN A 123 -5.90 -13.14 -4.84
N ARG A 124 -5.79 -11.81 -4.77
CA ARG A 124 -4.48 -11.13 -4.77
C ARG A 124 -3.71 -11.39 -3.47
N ALA A 125 -4.39 -11.39 -2.33
CA ALA A 125 -3.78 -11.70 -1.04
C ALA A 125 -3.25 -13.14 -1.02
N MET A 126 -3.99 -14.10 -1.59
CA MET A 126 -3.55 -15.49 -1.73
C MET A 126 -2.37 -15.64 -2.69
N GLU A 127 -2.37 -14.95 -3.83
CA GLU A 127 -1.22 -14.95 -4.75
C GLU A 127 0.04 -14.39 -4.07
N ILE A 128 -0.11 -13.34 -3.27
CA ILE A 128 1.00 -12.79 -2.48
C ILE A 128 1.45 -13.80 -1.43
N ALA A 129 0.52 -14.41 -0.70
CA ALA A 129 0.79 -15.41 0.33
C ALA A 129 1.61 -16.60 -0.22
N GLU A 130 1.22 -17.12 -1.38
CA GLU A 130 1.90 -18.21 -2.06
C GLU A 130 3.32 -17.80 -2.49
N ARG A 131 3.48 -16.61 -3.08
CA ARG A 131 4.79 -16.10 -3.53
C ARG A 131 5.77 -15.88 -2.39
N ILE A 132 5.29 -15.45 -1.23
CA ILE A 132 6.15 -15.20 -0.07
C ILE A 132 6.32 -16.44 0.81
N GLY A 133 5.68 -17.56 0.46
CA GLY A 133 5.76 -18.82 1.20
C GLY A 133 5.21 -18.71 2.62
N LEU A 134 4.06 -18.05 2.79
CA LEU A 134 3.42 -17.96 4.11
C LEU A 134 3.09 -19.35 4.66
N SER A 135 3.15 -19.49 5.99
CA SER A 135 2.73 -20.71 6.66
C SER A 135 1.24 -20.98 6.46
N ASP A 136 0.85 -22.25 6.49
CA ASP A 136 -0.56 -22.69 6.42
C ASP A 136 -1.42 -21.97 7.47
N GLU A 137 -0.88 -21.75 8.67
CA GLU A 137 -1.53 -20.97 9.74
C GLU A 137 -1.85 -19.54 9.30
N THR A 138 -0.89 -18.86 8.66
CA THR A 138 -1.10 -17.48 8.19
C THR A 138 -2.10 -17.43 7.03
N VAL A 139 -2.10 -18.45 6.18
CA VAL A 139 -3.10 -18.61 5.12
C VAL A 139 -4.51 -18.79 5.71
N LEU A 140 -4.67 -19.62 6.74
CA LEU A 140 -5.95 -19.78 7.43
C LEU A 140 -6.41 -18.48 8.08
N MET A 141 -5.50 -17.72 8.72
CA MET A 141 -5.82 -16.39 9.25
C MET A 141 -6.31 -15.42 8.16
N LEU A 142 -5.77 -15.51 6.94
CA LEU A 142 -6.27 -14.74 5.80
C LEU A 142 -7.69 -15.16 5.41
N GLU A 143 -7.97 -16.46 5.35
CA GLU A 143 -9.31 -16.95 5.02
C GLU A 143 -10.35 -16.47 6.02
N VAL A 144 -10.02 -16.44 7.30
CA VAL A 144 -10.88 -15.84 8.35
C VAL A 144 -11.01 -14.33 8.15
N ALA A 145 -9.91 -13.60 7.90
CA ALA A 145 -9.93 -12.15 7.71
C ALA A 145 -10.77 -11.70 6.50
N TYR A 146 -10.87 -12.55 5.47
CA TYR A 146 -11.72 -12.32 4.29
C TYR A 146 -13.11 -12.96 4.41
N GLY A 147 -13.46 -13.55 5.55
CA GLY A 147 -14.77 -14.16 5.80
C GLY A 147 -15.06 -15.40 4.96
N ARG A 148 -14.02 -16.12 4.52
CA ARG A 148 -14.12 -17.37 3.77
C ARG A 148 -14.24 -18.59 4.67
N LYS A 149 -13.67 -18.51 5.88
CA LYS A 149 -13.81 -19.50 6.96
C LYS A 149 -14.16 -18.81 8.26
N THR A 150 -14.81 -19.54 9.15
CA THR A 150 -14.97 -19.13 10.55
C THR A 150 -13.68 -19.38 11.32
N ALA A 151 -13.50 -18.70 12.46
CA ALA A 151 -12.35 -18.93 13.33
C ALA A 151 -12.29 -20.39 13.81
N GLU A 152 -13.44 -20.96 14.18
CA GLU A 152 -13.55 -22.35 14.63
C GLU A 152 -13.17 -23.36 13.54
N GLU A 153 -13.61 -23.14 12.29
CA GLU A 153 -13.20 -23.98 11.17
C GLU A 153 -11.70 -23.87 10.88
N ALA A 154 -11.12 -22.68 11.01
CA ALA A 154 -9.68 -22.47 10.83
C ALA A 154 -8.86 -23.19 11.90
N ASP A 155 -9.28 -23.14 13.17
CA ASP A 155 -8.61 -23.83 14.28
C ASP A 155 -8.67 -25.35 14.10
N LEU A 156 -9.83 -25.90 13.72
CA LEU A 156 -9.99 -27.33 13.44
C LEU A 156 -9.14 -27.81 12.24
N GLU A 157 -8.95 -26.97 11.23
CA GLU A 157 -8.07 -27.30 10.11
C GLU A 157 -6.59 -27.23 10.49
N LEU A 158 -6.21 -26.26 11.33
CA LEU A 158 -4.84 -26.13 11.83
C LEU A 158 -4.45 -27.38 12.65
N GLU A 159 -5.31 -27.82 13.56
CA GLU A 159 -5.09 -29.03 14.36
C GLU A 159 -4.88 -30.26 13.45
N LYS A 160 -5.71 -30.43 12.42
CA LYS A 160 -5.53 -31.52 11.43
C LYS A 160 -4.22 -31.43 10.66
N ILE A 161 -3.73 -30.23 10.36
CA ILE A 161 -2.44 -30.03 9.67
C ILE A 161 -1.30 -30.41 10.62
N GLU A 162 -1.38 -30.01 11.88
CA GLU A 162 -0.39 -30.36 12.91
C GLU A 162 -0.33 -31.86 13.17
N GLU A 163 -1.47 -32.53 13.31
CA GLU A 163 -1.57 -33.99 13.44
C GLU A 163 -0.90 -34.72 12.27
N ARG A 164 -1.16 -34.26 11.02
CA ARG A 164 -0.52 -34.83 9.82
C ARG A 164 0.98 -34.63 9.80
N ARG A 165 1.47 -33.45 10.21
CA ARG A 165 2.91 -33.15 10.29
C ARG A 165 3.59 -33.98 11.37
N ALA A 166 2.96 -34.14 12.53
CA ALA A 166 3.45 -35.00 13.61
C ALA A 166 3.55 -36.47 13.16
N ALA A 167 2.51 -37.00 12.49
CA ALA A 167 2.51 -38.36 11.95
C ALA A 167 3.61 -38.58 10.89
N ALA A 168 3.82 -37.60 9.99
CA ALA A 168 4.89 -37.67 8.99
C ALA A 168 6.28 -37.68 9.64
N THR A 169 6.48 -36.85 10.67
CA THR A 169 7.76 -36.77 11.40
C THR A 169 8.10 -38.08 12.10
N ILE A 170 7.12 -38.80 12.66
CA ILE A 170 7.33 -40.12 13.28
C ILE A 170 7.79 -41.15 12.22
N THR A 171 7.23 -41.08 11.01
CA THR A 171 7.53 -42.05 9.93
C THR A 171 8.95 -41.90 9.36
N GLU A 172 9.55 -40.70 9.42
CA GLU A 172 10.91 -40.46 8.92
C GLU A 172 12.03 -40.90 9.89
N VAL A 173 11.68 -41.22 11.15
CA VAL A 173 12.65 -41.57 12.20
C VAL A 173 12.83 -43.08 12.37
N GLU A 174 11.93 -43.89 11.80
CA GLU A 174 12.02 -45.36 11.74
C GLU A 174 12.80 -45.86 10.51
#